data_AF-A0A328X3C1-F1
#
_entry.id   AF-A0A328X3C1-F1
#
_cell.length_a   1.000
_cell.length_b   1.000
_cell.length_c   1.000
_cell.angle_alpha   90.00
_cell.angle_beta   90.00
_cell.angle_gamma   90.00
#
_symmetry.space_group_name_H-M   'P 1'
#
loop_
_entity.id
_entity.type
_entity.pdbx_description
1 polymer ?
#
loop_
_entity_poly.entity_id
_entity_poly.type
_entity_poly.pdbx_seq_one_letter_code
_entity_poly.pdbx_strand_id
1 'polypeptide(L)'
;MKNFKYKITIIALFLYHLEYAQTMESIKSADTVYIYFDHSDFQKAKNPNVNSDKLLEEIKIYEIRVDSINFINFSERKYKDFDEYERKNELERKIISKKKLKQEKNAIIDINFIKKYGLEEVYFAIYYKKIFLIDSKEIFKRKVILKEVVFGLASYSFEE
;
A
#
# COMPACT_ATOMS: atom_id res chain seq x y z
N MET A 1 -45.83 5.86 -17.64
CA MET A 1 -44.74 6.49 -16.86
C MET A 1 -44.08 5.59 -15.79
N LYS A 2 -44.61 4.39 -15.45
CA LYS A 2 -43.96 3.49 -14.47
C LYS A 2 -42.60 2.94 -14.97
N ASN A 3 -42.48 2.60 -16.26
CA ASN A 3 -41.26 1.98 -16.82
C ASN A 3 -40.02 2.91 -16.92
N PHE A 4 -40.19 4.23 -16.83
CA PHE A 4 -39.08 5.18 -16.93
C PHE A 4 -38.35 5.36 -15.60
N LYS A 5 -39.07 5.27 -14.47
CA LYS A 5 -38.47 5.29 -13.12
C LYS A 5 -37.61 4.06 -12.87
N TYR A 6 -38.07 2.87 -13.26
CA TYR A 6 -37.29 1.64 -13.13
C TYR A 6 -35.98 1.66 -13.93
N LYS A 7 -35.95 2.27 -15.14
CA LYS A 7 -34.71 2.39 -15.94
C LYS A 7 -33.69 3.36 -15.31
N ILE A 8 -34.14 4.45 -14.68
CA ILE A 8 -33.23 5.41 -14.01
C ILE A 8 -32.63 4.81 -12.74
N THR A 9 -33.42 4.05 -11.97
CA THR A 9 -32.91 3.38 -10.76
C THR A 9 -31.88 2.30 -11.10
N ILE A 10 -32.06 1.57 -12.21
CA ILE A 10 -31.09 0.55 -12.67
C ILE A 10 -29.78 1.20 -13.15
N ILE A 11 -29.83 2.35 -13.83
CA ILE A 11 -28.61 3.09 -14.25
C ILE A 11 -27.88 3.68 -13.02
N ALA A 12 -28.61 4.17 -12.02
CA ALA A 12 -28.00 4.68 -10.79
C ALA A 12 -27.36 3.56 -9.94
N LEU A 13 -27.96 2.36 -9.89
CA LEU A 13 -27.38 1.18 -9.25
C LEU A 13 -26.13 0.65 -9.98
N PHE A 14 -26.11 0.69 -11.32
CA PHE A 14 -24.92 0.31 -12.11
C PHE A 14 -23.75 1.31 -11.97
N LEU A 15 -24.04 2.61 -11.84
CA LEU A 15 -23.03 3.64 -11.59
C LEU A 15 -22.45 3.58 -10.16
N TYR A 16 -23.25 3.16 -9.17
CA TYR A 16 -22.78 2.90 -7.80
C TYR A 16 -21.89 1.64 -7.72
N HIS A 17 -22.12 0.63 -8.57
CA HIS A 17 -21.27 -0.58 -8.62
C HIS A 17 -19.88 -0.38 -9.25
N LEU A 18 -19.62 0.78 -9.89
CA LEU A 18 -18.27 1.17 -10.32
C LEU A 18 -17.40 1.75 -9.19
N GLU A 19 -17.94 1.88 -7.98
CA GLU A 19 -17.23 2.50 -6.85
C GLU A 19 -16.11 1.64 -6.24
N TYR A 20 -15.92 0.38 -6.63
CA TYR A 20 -14.85 -0.47 -6.05
C TYR A 20 -14.22 -1.47 -7.04
N ALA A 21 -13.89 -1.03 -8.25
CA ALA A 21 -13.18 -1.87 -9.24
C ALA A 21 -11.69 -2.10 -8.93
N GLN A 22 -11.31 -2.13 -7.65
CA GLN A 22 -10.02 -2.66 -7.25
C GLN A 22 -10.14 -4.18 -7.18
N THR A 23 -9.52 -4.85 -8.14
CA THR A 23 -9.54 -6.31 -8.25
C THR A 23 -8.15 -6.86 -7.96
N MET A 24 -8.08 -8.14 -7.60
CA MET A 24 -6.78 -8.81 -7.52
C MET A 24 -6.06 -8.78 -8.89
N GLU A 25 -6.81 -8.86 -9.98
CA GLU A 25 -6.27 -8.76 -11.34
C GLU A 25 -5.62 -7.40 -11.62
N SER A 26 -6.24 -6.29 -11.18
CA SER A 26 -5.64 -4.96 -11.35
C SER A 26 -4.31 -4.85 -10.61
N ILE A 27 -4.21 -5.41 -9.41
CA ILE A 27 -2.95 -5.50 -8.65
C ILE A 27 -1.92 -6.36 -9.38
N LYS A 28 -2.30 -7.57 -9.82
CA LYS A 28 -1.41 -8.49 -10.55
C LYS A 28 -0.87 -7.86 -11.85
N SER A 29 -1.66 -7.04 -12.55
CA SER A 29 -1.24 -6.35 -13.78
C SER A 29 -0.39 -5.09 -13.57
N ALA A 30 -0.39 -4.49 -12.38
CA ALA A 30 0.27 -3.19 -12.17
C ALA A 30 1.76 -3.35 -11.85
N ASP A 31 2.66 -2.60 -12.49
CA ASP A 31 4.10 -2.65 -12.14
C ASP A 31 4.40 -2.01 -10.78
N THR A 32 3.58 -1.03 -10.40
CA THR A 32 3.68 -0.28 -9.16
C THR A 32 2.39 -0.42 -8.37
N VAL A 33 2.52 -0.65 -7.07
CA VAL A 33 1.40 -0.73 -6.13
C VAL A 33 1.57 0.27 -5.01
N TYR A 34 0.45 0.69 -4.43
CA TYR A 34 0.41 1.65 -3.36
C TYR A 34 -0.21 1.02 -2.13
N ILE A 35 0.48 1.07 -0.99
CA ILE A 35 -0.04 0.54 0.28
C ILE A 35 -0.58 1.71 1.09
N TYR A 36 -1.88 1.73 1.34
CA TYR A 36 -2.52 2.73 2.18
C TYR A 36 -2.37 2.38 3.66
N PHE A 37 -1.75 3.28 4.42
CA PHE A 37 -1.43 3.11 5.82
C PHE A 37 -2.17 4.14 6.68
N ASP A 38 -3.24 3.73 7.34
CA ASP A 38 -4.18 4.58 8.09
C ASP A 38 -3.92 4.69 9.59
N HIS A 39 -2.98 3.92 10.15
CA HIS A 39 -2.71 3.81 11.60
C HIS A 39 -3.88 3.27 12.43
N SER A 40 -4.76 2.47 11.82
CA SER A 40 -5.73 1.66 12.55
C SER A 40 -5.04 0.61 13.44
N ASP A 41 -5.80 -0.08 14.29
CA ASP A 41 -5.25 -1.11 15.19
C ASP A 41 -4.51 -2.25 14.46
N PHE A 42 -4.84 -2.45 13.18
CA PHE A 42 -4.24 -3.41 12.27
C PHE A 42 -2.92 -2.91 11.65
N GLN A 43 -2.56 -1.65 11.85
CA GLN A 43 -1.46 -1.00 11.14
C GLN A 43 -0.56 -0.23 12.10
N LYS A 44 0.63 -0.80 12.37
CA LYS A 44 1.57 -0.26 13.36
C LYS A 44 2.88 0.16 12.70
N ALA A 45 3.26 1.42 12.91
CA ALA A 45 4.58 1.90 12.54
C ALA A 45 5.51 1.79 13.75
N LYS A 46 6.65 1.12 13.58
CA LYS A 46 7.73 1.11 14.58
C LYS A 46 8.71 2.21 14.21
N ASN A 47 9.03 3.04 15.20
CA ASN A 47 9.96 4.16 15.03
C ASN A 47 11.33 3.64 14.55
N PRO A 48 12.08 4.49 13.83
CA PRO A 48 13.40 4.13 13.37
C PRO A 48 14.26 3.65 14.52
N ASN A 49 14.67 2.38 14.44
CA ASN A 49 15.69 1.87 15.34
C ASN A 49 17.03 2.26 14.73
N VAL A 50 17.71 3.22 15.33
CA VAL A 50 19.07 3.61 14.93
C VAL A 50 20.00 2.50 15.43
N ASN A 51 20.02 1.37 14.71
CA ASN A 51 20.89 0.25 15.02
C ASN A 51 22.23 0.47 14.32
N SER A 52 23.30 0.30 15.10
CA SER A 52 24.68 0.70 14.84
C SER A 52 25.42 -0.08 13.73
N ASP A 53 24.73 -0.51 12.69
CA ASP A 53 25.40 -1.03 11.50
C ASP A 53 26.02 0.13 10.73
N LYS A 54 27.28 -0.03 10.30
CA LYS A 54 28.06 1.07 9.70
C LYS A 54 27.43 1.67 8.43
N LEU A 55 26.49 0.96 7.79
CA LEU A 55 25.93 1.29 6.48
C LEU A 55 24.47 1.76 6.53
N LEU A 56 23.72 1.55 7.62
CA LEU A 56 22.28 1.82 7.66
C LEU A 56 21.99 2.85 8.76
N GLU A 57 21.44 4.00 8.36
CA GLU A 57 21.24 5.14 9.24
C GLU A 57 19.88 5.08 9.95
N GLU A 58 18.82 4.76 9.21
CA GLU A 58 17.45 4.71 9.74
C GLU A 58 16.63 3.60 9.07
N ILE A 59 15.87 2.84 9.86
CA ILE A 59 14.86 1.88 9.36
C ILE A 59 13.52 2.14 10.01
N LYS A 60 12.56 2.68 9.27
CA LYS A 60 11.17 2.74 9.74
C LYS A 60 10.39 1.52 9.22
N ILE A 61 9.77 0.78 10.12
CA ILE A 61 9.01 -0.43 9.78
C ILE A 61 7.52 -0.14 9.88
N TYR A 62 6.79 -0.50 8.84
CA TYR A 62 5.34 -0.43 8.72
C TYR A 62 4.77 -1.85 8.71
N GLU A 63 4.06 -2.22 9.75
CA GLU A 63 3.43 -3.54 9.92
C GLU A 63 1.94 -3.43 9.61
N ILE A 64 1.45 -4.27 8.69
CA ILE A 64 0.03 -4.51 8.47
C ILE A 64 -0.29 -5.92 8.97
N ARG A 65 -1.21 -5.99 9.92
CA ARG A 65 -1.54 -7.19 10.66
C ARG A 65 -3.02 -7.52 10.44
N VAL A 66 -3.30 -8.74 10.01
CA VAL A 66 -4.70 -9.22 9.86
C VAL A 66 -5.16 -9.83 11.18
N ASP A 67 -4.27 -10.53 11.90
CA ASP A 67 -4.51 -11.13 13.22
C ASP A 67 -3.19 -11.32 14.01
N SER A 68 -3.18 -12.12 15.09
CA SER A 68 -1.99 -12.33 15.92
C SER A 68 -0.81 -13.01 15.20
N ILE A 69 -1.04 -13.73 14.11
CA ILE A 69 -0.04 -14.56 13.42
C ILE A 69 0.22 -14.06 11.99
N ASN A 70 -0.82 -13.54 11.32
CA ASN A 70 -0.78 -13.10 9.94
C ASN A 70 -0.44 -11.61 9.83
N PHE A 71 0.77 -11.30 9.33
CA PHE A 71 1.22 -9.93 9.11
C PHE A 71 2.20 -9.79 7.95
N ILE A 72 2.30 -8.57 7.42
CA ILE A 72 3.30 -8.16 6.44
C ILE A 72 3.97 -6.87 6.87
N ASN A 73 5.29 -6.82 6.73
CA ASN A 73 6.08 -5.64 7.02
C ASN A 73 6.65 -5.01 5.76
N PHE A 74 6.68 -3.68 5.78
CA PHE A 74 7.39 -2.85 4.81
C PHE A 74 8.43 -2.02 5.56
N SER A 75 9.58 -1.78 4.94
CA SER A 75 10.63 -0.94 5.52
C SER A 75 10.99 0.22 4.61
N GLU A 76 10.96 1.43 5.17
CA GLU A 76 11.68 2.60 4.67
C GLU A 76 13.09 2.53 5.24
N ARG A 77 14.10 2.61 4.39
CA ARG A 77 15.52 2.46 4.73
C ARG A 77 16.28 3.68 4.23
N LYS A 78 17.12 4.25 5.09
CA LYS A 78 18.08 5.30 4.77
C LYS A 78 19.48 4.79 5.07
N TYR A 79 20.37 4.81 4.09
CA TYR A 79 21.73 4.31 4.22
C TYR A 79 22.75 5.45 4.42
N LYS A 80 23.95 5.15 4.91
CA LYS A 80 25.01 6.14 5.18
C LYS A 80 25.96 6.25 3.99
N ASP A 81 26.20 7.49 3.53
CA ASP A 81 27.10 7.86 2.43
C ASP A 81 28.33 6.93 2.31
N PHE A 82 28.27 6.04 1.32
CA PHE A 82 29.43 5.31 0.79
C PHE A 82 29.33 5.42 -0.74
N ASP A 83 29.97 6.46 -1.29
CA ASP A 83 29.83 7.06 -2.64
C ASP A 83 29.68 6.15 -3.89
N GLU A 84 29.68 4.82 -3.77
CA GLU A 84 29.68 3.88 -4.90
C GLU A 84 28.69 2.69 -4.83
N TYR A 85 28.05 2.39 -3.69
CA TYR A 85 27.03 1.31 -3.64
C TYR A 85 25.58 1.84 -3.71
N GLU A 86 25.36 3.13 -3.42
CA GLU A 86 24.08 3.67 -2.96
C GLU A 86 23.28 4.51 -3.97
N ARG A 87 23.85 4.99 -5.08
CA ARG A 87 23.12 5.82 -6.05
C ARG A 87 21.93 5.13 -6.75
N LYS A 88 21.76 3.81 -6.59
CA LYS A 88 20.63 3.03 -7.11
C LYS A 88 19.62 2.54 -6.06
N ASN A 89 19.93 2.66 -4.76
CA ASN A 89 19.16 2.02 -3.69
C ASN A 89 18.53 3.02 -2.70
N GLU A 90 18.72 4.33 -2.89
CA GLU A 90 17.90 5.32 -2.19
C GLU A 90 16.43 5.15 -2.59
N LEU A 91 15.61 4.76 -1.62
CA LEU A 91 14.18 4.61 -1.81
C LEU A 91 13.58 5.98 -2.18
N GLU A 92 12.81 5.99 -3.27
CA GLU A 92 12.31 7.22 -3.85
C GLU A 92 11.21 7.86 -2.98
N ARG A 93 11.34 9.16 -2.71
CA ARG A 93 10.27 9.96 -2.09
C ARG A 93 9.64 10.90 -3.12
N LYS A 94 8.33 10.79 -3.31
CA LYS A 94 7.56 11.64 -4.24
C LYS A 94 6.52 12.47 -3.51
N ILE A 95 6.31 13.69 -3.98
CA ILE A 95 5.15 14.49 -3.59
C ILE A 95 4.23 14.59 -4.80
N ILE A 96 3.03 14.03 -4.70
CA ILE A 96 2.04 14.04 -5.78
C ILE A 96 0.74 14.73 -5.34
N SER A 97 -0.10 15.11 -6.31
CA SER A 97 -1.43 15.61 -5.99
C SER A 97 -2.41 14.46 -5.71
N LYS A 98 -3.41 14.69 -4.86
CA LYS A 98 -4.52 13.75 -4.64
C LYS A 98 -5.25 13.39 -5.93
N LYS A 99 -5.34 14.33 -6.88
CA LYS A 99 -5.96 14.08 -8.20
C LYS A 99 -5.17 13.04 -8.99
N LYS A 100 -3.84 13.16 -9.00
CA LYS A 100 -2.95 12.17 -9.63
C LYS A 100 -3.10 10.80 -8.95
N LEU A 101 -3.08 10.76 -7.62
CA LEU A 101 -3.26 9.50 -6.88
C LEU A 101 -4.60 8.81 -7.20
N LYS A 102 -5.68 9.57 -7.37
CA LYS A 102 -7.00 9.01 -7.75
C LYS A 102 -7.00 8.31 -9.11
N GLN A 103 -6.07 8.65 -10.01
CA GLN A 103 -5.93 7.97 -11.30
C GLN A 103 -5.34 6.56 -11.12
N GLU A 104 -4.53 6.36 -10.08
CA GLU A 104 -3.90 5.10 -9.70
C GLU A 104 -4.75 4.26 -8.72
N LYS A 105 -6.02 4.63 -8.48
CA LYS A 105 -6.85 4.06 -7.40
C LYS A 105 -6.96 2.53 -7.42
N ASN A 106 -6.89 1.91 -8.60
CA ASN A 106 -7.01 0.46 -8.75
C ASN A 106 -5.73 -0.30 -8.34
N ALA A 107 -4.65 0.42 -8.05
CA ALA A 107 -3.38 -0.11 -7.55
C ALA A 107 -3.16 0.18 -6.05
N ILE A 108 -4.15 0.78 -5.35
CA ILE A 108 -4.03 1.16 -3.94
C ILE A 108 -4.59 0.06 -3.03
N ILE A 109 -3.74 -0.69 -2.36
CA ILE A 109 -4.12 -1.75 -1.41
C ILE A 109 -4.29 -1.13 -0.01
N ASP A 110 -5.48 -1.29 0.56
CA ASP A 110 -5.76 -0.98 1.97
C ASP A 110 -5.96 -2.28 2.79
N ILE A 111 -6.21 -2.13 4.09
CA ILE A 111 -6.47 -3.28 4.97
C ILE A 111 -7.72 -4.07 4.57
N ASN A 112 -8.73 -3.41 3.99
CA ASN A 112 -9.96 -4.09 3.56
C ASN A 112 -9.72 -4.97 2.33
N PHE A 113 -8.86 -4.52 1.40
CA PHE A 113 -8.41 -5.33 0.28
C PHE A 113 -7.68 -6.59 0.75
N ILE A 114 -6.79 -6.45 1.73
CA ILE A 114 -6.07 -7.59 2.34
C ILE A 114 -7.05 -8.55 3.02
N LYS A 115 -8.02 -8.04 3.79
CA LYS A 115 -9.06 -8.85 4.42
C LYS A 115 -9.96 -9.56 3.40
N LYS A 116 -10.21 -8.94 2.25
CA LYS A 116 -11.07 -9.47 1.19
C LYS A 116 -10.43 -10.63 0.43
N TYR A 117 -9.15 -10.51 0.06
CA TYR A 117 -8.46 -11.51 -0.78
C TYR A 117 -7.49 -12.42 -0.01
N GLY A 118 -7.25 -12.15 1.27
CA GLY A 118 -6.29 -12.88 2.08
C GLY A 118 -4.87 -12.32 1.96
N LEU A 119 -4.14 -12.38 3.08
CA LEU A 119 -2.79 -11.82 3.17
C LEU A 119 -1.80 -12.52 2.24
N GLU A 120 -1.89 -13.84 2.13
CA GLU A 120 -1.03 -14.66 1.28
C GLU A 120 -1.19 -14.30 -0.21
N GLU A 121 -2.43 -14.28 -0.70
CA GLU A 121 -2.67 -13.97 -2.12
C GLU A 121 -2.19 -12.55 -2.44
N VAL A 122 -2.45 -11.59 -1.55
CA VAL A 122 -1.94 -10.23 -1.71
C VAL A 122 -0.42 -10.23 -1.70
N TYR A 123 0.24 -10.88 -0.74
CA TYR A 123 1.69 -10.97 -0.64
C TYR A 123 2.33 -11.42 -1.96
N PHE A 124 1.88 -12.55 -2.52
CA PHE A 124 2.41 -13.05 -3.79
C PHE A 124 2.09 -12.12 -4.96
N ALA A 125 0.91 -11.47 -4.95
CA ALA A 125 0.56 -10.51 -5.98
C ALA A 125 1.48 -9.28 -5.95
N ILE A 126 2.10 -8.92 -4.82
CA ILE A 126 2.94 -7.72 -4.72
C ILE A 126 4.44 -7.98 -4.60
N TYR A 127 4.89 -9.22 -4.36
CA TYR A 127 6.27 -9.58 -4.00
C TYR A 127 7.38 -9.00 -4.90
N TYR A 128 7.16 -8.92 -6.23
CA TYR A 128 8.15 -8.40 -7.19
C TYR A 128 7.85 -7.00 -7.73
N LYS A 129 6.89 -6.28 -7.13
CA LYS A 129 6.44 -4.97 -7.63
C LYS A 129 7.16 -3.83 -6.94
N LYS A 130 7.15 -2.66 -7.58
CA LYS A 130 7.56 -1.41 -6.92
C LYS A 130 6.46 -0.96 -5.96
N ILE A 131 6.79 -0.67 -4.71
CA ILE A 131 5.81 -0.38 -3.67
C ILE A 131 6.00 1.02 -3.15
N PHE A 132 4.93 1.81 -3.17
CA PHE A 132 4.88 3.09 -2.49
C PHE A 132 3.93 3.02 -1.29
N LEU A 133 4.38 3.45 -0.13
CA LEU A 133 3.53 3.66 1.02
C LEU A 133 2.84 5.04 0.95
N ILE A 134 1.55 5.06 1.26
CA ILE A 134 0.74 6.26 1.49
C ILE A 134 0.40 6.30 2.98
N ASP A 135 1.19 7.06 3.75
CA ASP A 135 0.92 7.28 5.18
C ASP A 135 -0.17 8.35 5.35
N SER A 136 -1.29 8.00 5.99
CA SER A 136 -2.43 8.90 6.20
C SER A 136 -2.06 10.17 6.96
N LYS A 137 -1.04 10.10 7.84
CA LYS A 137 -0.51 11.25 8.59
C LYS A 137 0.34 12.20 7.73
N GLU A 138 0.76 11.77 6.54
CA GLU A 138 1.54 12.58 5.60
C GLU A 138 0.70 13.12 4.41
N ILE A 139 -0.64 13.10 4.55
CA ILE A 139 -1.56 13.66 3.58
C ILE A 139 -1.87 15.13 3.94
N PHE A 140 -1.39 16.06 3.12
CA PHE A 140 -1.55 17.50 3.36
C PHE A 140 -2.45 18.17 2.32
N LYS A 141 -3.61 18.68 2.72
CA LYS A 141 -4.55 19.40 1.84
C LYS A 141 -4.80 18.65 0.52
N ARG A 142 -4.11 19.04 -0.56
CA ARG A 142 -4.22 18.49 -1.93
C ARG A 142 -3.03 17.62 -2.36
N LYS A 143 -2.04 17.44 -1.49
CA LYS A 143 -0.80 16.69 -1.76
C LYS A 143 -0.75 15.42 -0.91
N VAL A 144 -0.03 14.43 -1.42
CA VAL A 144 0.26 13.15 -0.77
C VAL A 144 1.75 12.90 -0.93
N ILE A 145 2.41 12.48 0.15
CA ILE A 145 3.78 12.01 0.12
C ILE A 145 3.74 10.49 -0.10
N LEU A 146 4.48 10.04 -1.11
CA LEU A 146 4.71 8.64 -1.41
C LEU A 146 6.14 8.30 -1.03
N LYS A 147 6.31 7.18 -0.34
CA LYS A 147 7.63 6.66 0.04
C LYS A 147 7.81 5.28 -0.54
N GLU A 148 8.84 5.08 -1.34
CA GLU A 148 9.18 3.73 -1.76
C GLU A 148 9.57 2.90 -0.54
N VAL A 149 9.07 1.68 -0.47
CA VAL A 149 9.32 0.77 0.64
C VAL A 149 9.72 -0.60 0.10
N VAL A 150 10.55 -1.30 0.87
CA VAL A 150 10.95 -2.68 0.57
C VAL A 150 10.14 -3.64 1.41
N PHE A 151 9.81 -4.82 0.87
CA PHE A 151 9.31 -5.91 1.70
C PHE A 151 10.29 -6.22 2.84
N GLY A 152 9.73 -6.31 4.04
CA GLY A 152 10.39 -6.89 5.19
C GLY A 152 9.93 -8.33 5.39
N LEU A 153 9.74 -8.68 6.65
CA LEU A 153 9.21 -9.98 7.08
C LEU A 153 7.70 -10.10 6.79
N ALA A 154 7.27 -11.25 6.27
CA ALA A 154 5.87 -11.65 6.24
C ALA A 154 5.70 -12.97 7.00
N SER A 155 4.56 -13.14 7.67
CA SER A 155 4.16 -14.35 8.36
C SER A 155 2.73 -14.66 7.98
N TYR A 156 2.48 -15.90 7.59
CA TYR A 156 1.15 -16.42 7.30
C TYR A 156 0.99 -17.83 7.89
N SER A 157 -0.14 -18.11 8.54
CA SER A 157 -0.52 -19.44 9.02
C SER A 157 -1.40 -20.11 7.97
N PHE A 158 -1.02 -21.33 7.58
CA PHE A 158 -1.89 -22.21 6.79
C PHE A 158 -3.00 -22.71 7.71
N GLU A 159 -4.21 -22.17 7.59
CA GLU A 159 -5.40 -22.92 7.98
C GLU A 159 -5.82 -23.74 6.75
N GLU A 160 -5.59 -25.05 6.81
CA GLU A 160 -6.10 -26.05 5.86
C GLU A 160 -7.62 -26.23 5.97
#